data_AF-A0A7I7QT67-F1
#
_entry.id   AF-A0A7I7QT67-F1
#
_cell.length_a   1.000
_cell.length_b   1.000
_cell.length_c   1.000
_cell.angle_alpha   90.00
_cell.angle_beta   90.00
_cell.angle_gamma   90.00
#
_symmetry.space_group_name_H-M   'P 1'
#
loop_
_entity.id
_entity.type
_entity.pdbx_description
1 polymer ?
#
loop_
_entity_poly.entity_id
_entity_poly.type
_entity_poly.pdbx_seq_one_letter_code
_entity_poly.pdbx_strand_id
1 'polypeptide(L)'
;MTATETPSTESGAAPSEHRGFGVDVGGSGVKGGIVDLDTGQLIGERFKLDTPQPSTPDAVAKTVAAVVREFGWTGGLGVTYPGVVTDGIVRTAANVDKAWIGTSARDVISAELDGQQVTVLNDADAAGLAEEKFGAGRDNTGVIVLLTFGTGIGSAVIHNGLLLPNTEFGHLEVGGKEAEHRAASSVKERKDWSYERWTQEVTKVLVAVENAIWPDLFIAGGGISRKADKWIPLLKNRTPVVAATLLNTAGIVGAAMASDVDVTTP
;
A
#
# COMPACT_ATOMS: atom_id res chain seq x y z
N MET A 1 -32.19 -8.13 59.26
CA MET A 1 -31.18 -7.11 58.94
C MET A 1 -29.85 -7.70 59.38
N THR A 2 -28.88 -8.08 58.56
CA THR A 2 -28.45 -7.66 57.21
C THR A 2 -27.67 -8.84 56.61
N ALA A 3 -28.02 -9.27 55.40
CA ALA A 3 -27.20 -10.20 54.63
C ALA A 3 -26.09 -9.41 53.93
N THR A 4 -24.85 -9.85 54.10
CA THR A 4 -23.66 -9.36 53.40
C THR A 4 -23.64 -9.91 51.98
N GLU A 5 -23.86 -9.04 50.99
CA GLU A 5 -23.60 -9.33 49.58
C GLU A 5 -22.11 -9.16 49.27
N THR A 6 -21.54 -10.20 48.68
CA THR A 6 -20.19 -10.19 48.08
C THR A 6 -20.29 -9.54 46.70
N PRO A 7 -19.40 -8.60 46.33
CA PRO A 7 -19.45 -8.01 45.00
C PRO A 7 -18.94 -9.02 43.97
N SER A 8 -19.78 -9.30 42.97
CA SER A 8 -19.43 -10.02 41.76
C SER A 8 -18.40 -9.21 40.97
N THR A 9 -17.20 -9.76 40.83
CA THR A 9 -16.22 -9.28 39.85
C THR A 9 -16.72 -9.60 38.46
N GLU A 10 -17.29 -8.60 37.79
CA GLU A 10 -17.43 -8.62 36.33
C GLU A 10 -16.01 -8.68 35.74
N SER A 11 -15.66 -9.82 35.15
CA SER A 11 -14.51 -9.91 34.26
C SER A 11 -14.84 -9.10 33.01
N GLY A 12 -14.41 -7.85 32.98
CA GLY A 12 -14.34 -7.09 31.74
C GLY A 12 -13.40 -7.84 30.81
N ALA A 13 -13.94 -8.67 29.92
CA ALA A 13 -13.20 -9.15 28.77
C ALA A 13 -12.73 -7.90 28.03
N ALA A 14 -11.41 -7.77 27.86
CA ALA A 14 -10.87 -6.76 26.96
C ALA A 14 -11.60 -6.89 25.62
N PRO A 15 -12.03 -5.78 24.98
CA PRO A 15 -12.67 -5.88 23.67
C PRO A 15 -11.77 -6.72 22.76
N SER A 16 -12.35 -7.69 22.06
CA SER A 16 -11.61 -8.48 21.08
C SER A 16 -11.01 -7.50 20.08
N GLU A 17 -9.70 -7.32 20.12
CA GLU A 17 -9.02 -6.38 19.22
C GLU A 17 -9.31 -6.82 17.78
N HIS A 18 -9.93 -5.93 16.99
CA HIS A 18 -10.16 -6.16 15.57
C HIS A 18 -8.80 -6.10 14.88
N ARG A 19 -8.17 -7.26 14.72
CA ARG A 19 -6.79 -7.38 14.23
C ARG A 19 -6.76 -7.95 12.82
N GLY A 20 -5.86 -7.41 12.01
CA GLY A 20 -5.50 -7.97 10.71
C GLY A 20 -3.99 -8.19 10.61
N PHE A 21 -3.57 -8.99 9.64
CA PHE A 21 -2.16 -9.18 9.32
C PHE A 21 -1.89 -8.74 7.90
N GLY A 22 -0.91 -7.83 7.76
CA GLY A 22 -0.51 -7.29 6.48
C GLY A 22 0.93 -7.65 6.16
N VAL A 23 1.19 -7.98 4.90
CA VAL A 23 2.53 -8.16 4.37
C VAL A 23 2.76 -7.20 3.20
N ASP A 24 3.80 -6.38 3.30
CA ASP A 24 4.28 -5.49 2.25
C ASP A 24 5.46 -6.11 1.50
N VAL A 25 5.24 -6.54 0.25
CA VAL A 25 6.28 -7.12 -0.62
C VAL A 25 6.91 -6.00 -1.46
N GLY A 26 8.03 -5.45 -0.98
CA GLY A 26 8.82 -4.48 -1.72
C GLY A 26 9.99 -5.10 -2.49
N GLY A 27 10.67 -4.31 -3.33
CA GLY A 27 11.84 -4.79 -4.09
C GLY A 27 13.10 -5.10 -3.24
N SER A 28 13.18 -4.59 -2.01
CA SER A 28 14.34 -4.77 -1.10
C SER A 28 13.99 -5.39 0.25
N GLY A 29 12.73 -5.78 0.44
CA GLY A 29 12.30 -6.49 1.62
C GLY A 29 10.82 -6.84 1.62
N VAL A 30 10.53 -7.97 2.23
CA VAL A 30 9.19 -8.42 2.60
C VAL A 30 8.98 -8.09 4.07
N LYS A 31 7.99 -7.26 4.38
CA LYS A 31 7.73 -6.78 5.74
C LYS A 31 6.35 -7.21 6.20
N GLY A 32 6.21 -7.70 7.41
CA GLY A 32 4.92 -8.08 7.97
C GLY A 32 4.66 -7.46 9.34
N GLY A 33 3.39 -7.38 9.72
CA GLY A 33 2.99 -6.93 11.04
C GLY A 33 1.52 -7.14 11.32
N ILE A 34 1.19 -7.26 12.60
CA ILE A 34 -0.19 -7.24 13.10
C ILE A 34 -0.64 -5.78 13.16
N VAL A 35 -1.85 -5.51 12.69
CA VAL A 35 -2.46 -4.18 12.63
C VAL A 35 -3.76 -4.20 13.41
N ASP A 36 -3.96 -3.18 14.25
CA ASP A 36 -5.25 -2.83 14.82
C ASP A 36 -6.09 -2.15 13.71
N LEU A 37 -7.18 -2.80 13.28
CA LEU A 37 -8.01 -2.38 12.14
C LEU A 37 -8.99 -1.24 12.46
N ASP A 38 -9.12 -0.88 13.73
CA ASP A 38 -9.89 0.27 14.19
C ASP A 38 -9.05 1.56 14.15
N THR A 39 -7.74 1.44 14.40
CA THR A 39 -6.82 2.59 14.52
C THR A 39 -5.80 2.70 13.39
N GLY A 40 -5.57 1.62 12.64
CA GLY A 40 -4.51 1.52 11.63
C GLY A 40 -3.10 1.44 12.21
N GLN A 41 -2.96 1.23 13.52
CA GLN A 41 -1.66 1.15 14.19
C GLN A 41 -1.09 -0.26 14.18
N LEU A 42 0.24 -0.36 14.11
CA LEU A 42 0.93 -1.64 14.29
C LEU A 42 0.84 -2.09 15.75
N ILE A 43 0.50 -3.34 15.95
CA ILE A 43 0.58 -4.00 17.25
C ILE A 43 1.97 -4.65 17.35
N GLY A 44 2.87 -3.99 18.07
CA GLY A 44 4.27 -4.39 18.19
C GLY A 44 5.14 -3.90 17.03
N GLU A 45 6.34 -4.47 16.92
CA GLU A 45 7.25 -4.14 15.82
C GLU A 45 6.93 -4.96 14.57
N ARG A 46 7.16 -4.34 13.39
CA ARG A 46 7.14 -5.08 12.13
C ARG A 46 8.36 -5.98 12.03
N PHE A 47 8.21 -7.12 11.35
CA PHE A 47 9.31 -8.00 10.98
C PHE A 47 9.67 -7.80 9.51
N LYS A 48 10.95 -7.95 9.16
CA LYS A 48 11.43 -7.80 7.78
C LYS A 48 12.39 -8.93 7.43
N LEU A 49 12.16 -9.56 6.28
CA LEU A 49 13.16 -10.34 5.57
C LEU A 49 13.54 -9.62 4.26
N ASP A 50 14.72 -9.92 3.73
CA ASP A 50 15.13 -9.40 2.43
C ASP A 50 14.35 -10.11 1.31
N THR A 51 14.02 -9.36 0.26
CA THR A 51 13.35 -9.94 -0.92
C THR A 51 14.32 -10.88 -1.63
N PRO A 52 13.93 -12.14 -1.90
CA PRO A 52 14.82 -13.11 -2.53
C PRO A 52 15.23 -12.66 -3.93
N GLN A 53 16.43 -13.09 -4.34
CA GLN A 53 17.00 -12.84 -5.67
C GLN A 53 17.44 -14.17 -6.28
N PRO A 54 16.82 -14.65 -7.38
CA PRO A 54 15.69 -14.02 -8.09
C PRO A 54 14.39 -14.01 -7.28
N SER A 55 13.53 -13.02 -7.54
CA SER A 55 12.26 -12.84 -6.83
C SER A 55 11.13 -13.67 -7.45
N THR A 56 11.34 -14.98 -7.64
CA THR A 56 10.36 -15.89 -8.25
C THR A 56 9.13 -16.09 -7.34
N PRO A 57 7.97 -16.51 -7.89
CA PRO A 57 6.77 -16.77 -7.09
C PRO A 57 7.03 -17.64 -5.86
N ASP A 58 7.63 -18.82 -6.04
CA ASP A 58 7.91 -19.75 -4.94
C ASP A 58 8.85 -19.17 -3.88
N ALA A 59 9.89 -18.44 -4.29
CA ALA A 59 10.86 -17.87 -3.37
C ALA A 59 10.23 -16.76 -2.52
N VAL A 60 9.43 -15.90 -3.14
CA VAL A 60 8.72 -14.83 -2.44
C VAL A 60 7.64 -15.43 -1.54
N ALA A 61 6.87 -16.41 -1.99
CA ALA A 61 5.85 -17.08 -1.18
C ALA A 61 6.44 -17.69 0.10
N LYS A 62 7.60 -18.38 0.01
CA LYS A 62 8.34 -18.87 1.17
C LYS A 62 8.80 -17.77 2.11
N THR A 63 9.23 -16.63 1.56
CA THR A 63 9.67 -15.47 2.34
C THR A 63 8.48 -14.83 3.08
N VAL A 64 7.34 -14.67 2.41
CA VAL A 64 6.08 -14.24 3.02
C VAL A 64 5.69 -15.19 4.14
N ALA A 65 5.71 -16.50 3.89
CA ALA A 65 5.34 -17.49 4.89
C ALA A 65 6.27 -17.48 6.12
N ALA A 66 7.57 -17.28 5.91
CA ALA A 66 8.53 -17.10 7.01
C ALA A 66 8.21 -15.84 7.85
N VAL A 67 7.86 -14.73 7.19
CA VAL A 67 7.45 -13.50 7.88
C VAL A 67 6.18 -13.71 8.71
N VAL A 68 5.17 -14.40 8.16
CA VAL A 68 3.90 -14.67 8.86
C VAL A 68 4.12 -15.60 10.06
N ARG A 69 4.94 -16.65 9.89
CA ARG A 69 5.27 -17.62 10.94
C ARG A 69 6.02 -16.99 12.11
N GLU A 70 6.83 -15.96 11.89
CA GLU A 70 7.51 -15.22 12.97
C GLU A 70 6.52 -14.66 14.00
N PHE A 71 5.32 -14.26 13.57
CA PHE A 71 4.27 -13.76 14.46
C PHE A 71 3.34 -14.86 14.98
N GLY A 72 3.49 -16.11 14.52
CA GLY A 72 2.54 -17.19 14.81
C GLY A 72 1.11 -16.89 14.35
N TRP A 73 0.95 -16.05 13.30
CA TRP A 73 -0.37 -15.62 12.84
C TRP A 73 -1.09 -16.75 12.09
N THR A 74 -2.29 -17.13 12.58
CA THR A 74 -3.09 -18.21 11.99
C THR A 74 -4.32 -17.74 11.21
N GLY A 75 -4.67 -16.44 11.27
CA GLY A 75 -5.84 -15.86 10.62
C GLY A 75 -5.66 -15.57 9.13
N GLY A 76 -6.68 -14.99 8.50
CA GLY A 76 -6.56 -14.42 7.16
C GLY A 76 -5.51 -13.30 7.13
N LEU A 77 -4.90 -13.08 5.97
CA LEU A 77 -3.90 -12.03 5.77
C LEU A 77 -4.02 -11.36 4.41
N GLY A 78 -3.59 -10.11 4.35
CA GLY A 78 -3.40 -9.40 3.09
C GLY A 78 -1.92 -9.33 2.74
N VAL A 79 -1.63 -9.38 1.44
CA VAL A 79 -0.27 -9.29 0.90
C VAL A 79 -0.26 -8.32 -0.26
N THR A 80 0.60 -7.30 -0.19
CA THR A 80 0.82 -6.41 -1.33
C THR A 80 1.69 -7.09 -2.38
N TYR A 81 1.51 -6.68 -3.63
CA TYR A 81 2.36 -7.06 -4.74
C TYR A 81 2.67 -5.82 -5.60
N PRO A 82 3.93 -5.62 -6.04
CA PRO A 82 4.34 -4.44 -6.81
C PRO A 82 3.97 -4.59 -8.30
N GLY A 83 2.67 -4.59 -8.58
CA GLY A 83 2.07 -4.66 -9.91
C GLY A 83 0.57 -4.97 -9.86
N VAL A 84 -0.01 -5.23 -11.02
CA VAL A 84 -1.45 -5.49 -11.18
C VAL A 84 -1.78 -6.91 -10.75
N VAL A 85 -2.77 -7.04 -9.86
CA VAL A 85 -3.34 -8.30 -9.42
C VAL A 85 -4.86 -8.23 -9.57
N THR A 86 -5.44 -9.19 -10.27
CA THR A 86 -6.88 -9.33 -10.46
C THR A 86 -7.29 -10.75 -10.08
N ASP A 87 -8.28 -10.92 -9.21
CA ASP A 87 -8.72 -12.23 -8.73
C ASP A 87 -7.58 -13.08 -8.12
N GLY A 88 -6.63 -12.42 -7.45
CA GLY A 88 -5.42 -13.07 -6.92
C GLY A 88 -4.37 -13.47 -7.96
N ILE A 89 -4.62 -13.25 -9.25
CA ILE A 89 -3.70 -13.57 -10.36
C ILE A 89 -2.91 -12.32 -10.76
N VAL A 90 -1.60 -12.46 -10.82
CA VAL A 90 -0.71 -11.39 -11.27
C VAL A 90 -0.84 -11.19 -12.78
N ARG A 91 -0.98 -9.93 -13.19
CA ARG A 91 -1.06 -9.51 -14.59
C ARG A 91 0.19 -8.79 -15.08
N THR A 92 0.87 -8.05 -14.21
CA THR A 92 2.10 -7.32 -14.57
C THR A 92 3.24 -7.63 -13.62
N ALA A 93 4.46 -7.53 -14.13
CA ALA A 93 5.70 -7.79 -13.38
C ALA A 93 6.78 -6.83 -13.88
N ALA A 94 6.60 -5.51 -13.67
CA ALA A 94 7.52 -4.50 -14.18
C ALA A 94 8.89 -4.58 -13.49
N ASN A 95 8.88 -4.68 -12.15
CA ASN A 95 10.07 -4.60 -11.29
C ASN A 95 10.34 -5.89 -10.49
N VAL A 96 9.73 -7.01 -10.88
CA VAL A 96 9.90 -8.35 -10.28
C VAL A 96 10.05 -9.40 -11.38
N ASP A 97 10.36 -10.63 -10.99
CA ASP A 97 10.54 -11.76 -11.92
C ASP A 97 9.34 -11.96 -12.87
N LYS A 98 9.60 -12.19 -14.15
CA LYS A 98 8.53 -12.35 -15.17
C LYS A 98 7.72 -13.64 -14.98
N ALA A 99 8.24 -14.62 -14.24
CA ALA A 99 7.53 -15.84 -13.90
C ALA A 99 6.23 -15.60 -13.13
N TRP A 100 6.05 -14.42 -12.53
CA TRP A 100 4.81 -14.03 -11.88
C TRP A 100 3.62 -13.85 -12.84
N ILE A 101 3.85 -13.49 -14.11
CA ILE A 101 2.74 -13.17 -15.02
C ILE A 101 1.89 -14.42 -15.26
N GLY A 102 0.61 -14.36 -14.86
CA GLY A 102 -0.33 -15.47 -14.95
C GLY A 102 -0.30 -16.43 -13.76
N THR A 103 0.58 -16.22 -12.77
CA THR A 103 0.58 -16.99 -11.52
C THR A 103 -0.49 -16.46 -10.57
N SER A 104 -1.21 -17.37 -9.92
CA SER A 104 -2.07 -17.05 -8.78
C SER A 104 -1.19 -16.79 -7.55
N ALA A 105 -0.93 -15.51 -7.25
CA ALA A 105 -0.17 -15.11 -6.06
C ALA A 105 -0.88 -15.56 -4.79
N ARG A 106 -2.21 -15.48 -4.77
CA ARG A 106 -3.06 -15.99 -3.70
C ARG A 106 -2.75 -17.46 -3.41
N ASP A 107 -2.79 -18.30 -4.43
CA ASP A 107 -2.68 -19.76 -4.22
C ASP A 107 -1.27 -20.18 -3.85
N VAL A 108 -0.24 -19.60 -4.48
CA VAL A 108 1.16 -19.95 -4.15
C VAL A 108 1.53 -19.53 -2.73
N ILE A 109 1.04 -18.38 -2.26
CA ILE A 109 1.27 -17.92 -0.88
C ILE A 109 0.44 -18.75 0.11
N SER A 110 -0.84 -19.01 -0.21
CA SER A 110 -1.73 -19.81 0.63
C SER A 110 -1.21 -21.24 0.82
N ALA A 111 -0.67 -21.86 -0.24
CA ALA A 111 -0.08 -23.20 -0.17
C ALA A 111 1.13 -23.26 0.77
N GLU A 112 1.99 -22.22 0.77
CA GLU A 112 3.11 -22.11 1.72
C GLU A 112 2.67 -21.82 3.15
N LEU A 113 1.38 -21.53 3.37
CA LEU A 113 0.75 -21.19 4.65
C LEU A 113 -0.37 -22.17 5.03
N ASP A 114 -0.24 -23.44 4.63
CA ASP A 114 -1.16 -24.52 5.01
C ASP A 114 -2.64 -24.23 4.66
N GLY A 115 -2.88 -23.46 3.59
CA GLY A 115 -4.23 -23.13 3.09
C GLY A 115 -4.88 -21.91 3.75
N GLN A 116 -4.12 -21.05 4.45
CA GLN A 116 -4.64 -19.79 5.00
C GLN A 116 -5.30 -18.91 3.93
N GLN A 117 -6.32 -18.13 4.33
CA GLN A 117 -6.94 -17.17 3.43
C GLN A 117 -6.02 -15.99 3.15
N VAL A 118 -5.72 -15.75 1.88
CA VAL A 118 -4.81 -14.70 1.42
C VAL A 118 -5.55 -13.76 0.46
N THR A 119 -5.61 -12.48 0.81
CA THR A 119 -5.99 -11.42 -0.15
C THR A 119 -4.71 -10.82 -0.72
N VAL A 120 -4.60 -10.77 -2.05
CA VAL A 120 -3.45 -10.13 -2.72
C VAL A 120 -3.93 -8.92 -3.48
N LEU A 121 -3.29 -7.77 -3.25
CA LEU A 121 -3.61 -6.50 -3.89
C LEU A 121 -2.35 -5.75 -4.30
N ASN A 122 -2.51 -4.73 -5.14
CA ASN A 122 -1.42 -3.85 -5.52
C ASN A 122 -0.88 -3.05 -4.31
N ASP A 123 0.41 -2.76 -4.29
CA ASP A 123 1.06 -2.03 -3.19
C ASP A 123 0.63 -0.57 -3.05
N ALA A 124 0.43 0.12 -4.17
CA ALA A 124 -0.12 1.47 -4.17
C ALA A 124 -1.60 1.48 -3.76
N ASP A 125 -2.40 0.51 -4.22
CA ASP A 125 -3.80 0.32 -3.78
C ASP A 125 -3.89 0.15 -2.26
N ALA A 126 -3.05 -0.72 -1.68
CA ALA A 126 -2.96 -0.90 -0.24
C ALA A 126 -2.58 0.41 0.47
N ALA A 127 -1.55 1.11 -0.02
CA ALA A 127 -1.17 2.40 0.55
C ALA A 127 -2.30 3.44 0.46
N GLY A 128 -3.05 3.44 -0.65
CA GLY A 128 -4.22 4.27 -0.89
C GLY A 128 -5.33 4.05 0.13
N LEU A 129 -5.71 2.79 0.35
CA LEU A 129 -6.70 2.40 1.36
C LEU A 129 -6.29 2.86 2.77
N ALA A 130 -5.01 2.65 3.12
CA ALA A 130 -4.51 3.01 4.44
C ALA A 130 -4.49 4.54 4.66
N GLU A 131 -4.05 5.30 3.65
CA GLU A 131 -4.02 6.76 3.72
C GLU A 131 -5.40 7.40 3.67
N GLU A 132 -6.34 6.80 2.94
CA GLU A 132 -7.73 7.23 2.94
C GLU A 132 -8.36 7.01 4.30
N LYS A 133 -8.27 5.82 4.89
CA LYS A 133 -8.95 5.55 6.17
C LYS A 133 -8.30 6.20 7.37
N PHE A 134 -6.96 6.18 7.45
CA PHE A 134 -6.22 6.54 8.67
C PHE A 134 -5.26 7.70 8.50
N GLY A 135 -4.96 8.09 7.26
CA GLY A 135 -3.90 9.03 6.94
C GLY A 135 -4.40 10.37 6.41
N ALA A 136 -3.72 10.86 5.38
CA ALA A 136 -3.93 12.19 4.84
C ALA A 136 -5.27 12.36 4.08
N GLY A 137 -5.98 11.25 3.78
CA GLY A 137 -7.24 11.25 3.06
C GLY A 137 -8.50 11.20 3.93
N ARG A 138 -8.39 10.92 5.24
CA ARG A 138 -9.51 10.58 6.14
C ARG A 138 -10.65 11.58 6.24
N ASP A 139 -10.35 12.85 5.97
CA ASP A 139 -11.30 13.96 6.08
C ASP A 139 -11.83 14.39 4.70
N ASN A 140 -11.62 13.58 3.65
CA ASN A 140 -11.99 13.86 2.28
C ASN A 140 -12.91 12.76 1.71
N THR A 141 -14.06 13.16 1.15
CA THR A 141 -15.04 12.24 0.55
C THR A 141 -15.02 12.25 -0.98
N GLY A 142 -14.21 13.12 -1.59
CA GLY A 142 -14.10 13.27 -3.04
C GLY A 142 -13.25 12.20 -3.70
N VAL A 143 -12.75 12.52 -4.90
CA VAL A 143 -11.80 11.67 -5.63
C VAL A 143 -10.39 11.93 -5.10
N ILE A 144 -9.86 10.98 -4.33
CA ILE A 144 -8.50 11.00 -3.80
C ILE A 144 -7.61 10.18 -4.74
N VAL A 145 -6.45 10.74 -5.09
CA VAL A 145 -5.43 10.04 -5.86
C VAL A 145 -4.16 9.96 -5.04
N LEU A 146 -3.79 8.76 -4.61
CA LEU A 146 -2.47 8.52 -4.04
C LEU A 146 -1.49 8.22 -5.17
N LEU A 147 -0.34 8.90 -5.18
CA LEU A 147 0.77 8.61 -6.07
C LEU A 147 2.03 8.32 -5.24
N THR A 148 2.62 7.15 -5.42
CA THR A 148 3.93 6.84 -4.82
C THR A 148 5.04 7.22 -5.79
N PHE A 149 6.07 7.93 -5.30
CA PHE A 149 7.24 8.28 -6.11
C PHE A 149 8.47 7.53 -5.58
N GLY A 150 8.93 6.53 -6.34
CA GLY A 150 10.02 5.64 -5.95
C GLY A 150 10.88 5.22 -7.15
N THR A 151 11.14 3.91 -7.26
CA THR A 151 11.76 3.31 -8.46
C THR A 151 10.92 3.62 -9.70
N GLY A 152 9.60 3.42 -9.61
CA GLY A 152 8.59 3.85 -10.57
C GLY A 152 7.58 4.83 -9.94
N ILE A 153 6.37 4.88 -10.51
CA ILE A 153 5.23 5.59 -9.95
C ILE A 153 4.07 4.61 -9.77
N GLY A 154 3.66 4.36 -8.52
CA GLY A 154 2.43 3.63 -8.22
C GLY A 154 1.27 4.60 -8.03
N SER A 155 0.04 4.12 -8.23
CA SER A 155 -1.16 4.93 -8.03
C SER A 155 -2.30 4.15 -7.41
N ALA A 156 -3.11 4.86 -6.63
CA ALA A 156 -4.43 4.39 -6.18
C ALA A 156 -5.43 5.52 -6.34
N VAL A 157 -6.65 5.19 -6.77
CA VAL A 157 -7.77 6.13 -6.85
C VAL A 157 -8.85 5.65 -5.91
N ILE A 158 -9.29 6.52 -5.01
CA ILE A 158 -10.32 6.24 -4.01
C ILE A 158 -11.41 7.29 -4.14
N HIS A 159 -12.67 6.88 -4.10
CA HIS A 159 -13.82 7.78 -4.14
C HIS A 159 -14.87 7.31 -3.13
N ASN A 160 -15.22 8.17 -2.17
CA ASN A 160 -16.10 7.83 -1.04
C ASN A 160 -15.67 6.54 -0.29
N GLY A 161 -14.37 6.41 0.00
CA GLY A 161 -13.82 5.22 0.67
C GLY A 161 -13.78 3.95 -0.18
N LEU A 162 -14.21 4.01 -1.44
CA LEU A 162 -14.16 2.88 -2.36
C LEU A 162 -12.95 3.00 -3.28
N LEU A 163 -12.10 1.98 -3.25
CA LEU A 163 -10.95 1.86 -4.14
C LEU A 163 -11.43 1.54 -5.57
N LEU A 164 -10.90 2.26 -6.55
CA LEU A 164 -10.83 1.81 -7.94
C LEU A 164 -9.53 1.02 -8.09
N PRO A 165 -9.57 -0.32 -8.14
CA PRO A 165 -8.38 -1.14 -8.06
C PRO A 165 -7.51 -1.03 -9.32
N ASN A 166 -6.22 -1.26 -9.13
CA ASN A 166 -5.21 -1.42 -10.19
C ASN A 166 -5.06 -0.21 -11.11
N THR A 167 -5.17 1.01 -10.58
CA THR A 167 -4.79 2.19 -11.36
C THR A 167 -3.29 2.22 -11.60
N GLU A 168 -2.87 2.43 -12.85
CA GLU A 168 -1.46 2.39 -13.27
C GLU A 168 -1.04 3.72 -13.91
N PHE A 169 -1.21 4.82 -13.18
CA PHE A 169 -0.89 6.17 -13.67
C PHE A 169 0.61 6.38 -13.93
N GLY A 170 1.48 5.55 -13.37
CA GLY A 170 2.90 5.53 -13.71
C GLY A 170 3.18 5.19 -15.18
N HIS A 171 2.30 4.42 -15.81
CA HIS A 171 2.43 4.01 -17.22
C HIS A 171 1.66 4.90 -18.20
N LEU A 172 1.02 5.98 -17.72
CA LEU A 172 0.40 6.96 -18.61
C LEU A 172 1.45 7.67 -19.47
N GLU A 173 1.19 7.81 -20.76
CA GLU A 173 2.02 8.64 -21.62
C GLU A 173 1.73 10.13 -21.39
N VAL A 174 2.73 10.84 -20.86
CA VAL A 174 2.65 12.29 -20.58
C VAL A 174 3.69 13.01 -21.43
N GLY A 175 3.22 13.63 -22.52
CA GLY A 175 4.06 14.39 -23.43
C GLY A 175 5.13 13.53 -24.10
N GLY A 176 4.74 12.41 -24.70
CA GLY A 176 5.63 11.50 -25.43
C GLY A 176 6.50 10.59 -24.57
N LYS A 177 6.18 10.45 -23.28
CA LYS A 177 6.96 9.64 -22.34
C LYS A 177 6.08 9.12 -21.21
N GLU A 178 6.25 7.85 -20.82
CA GLU A 178 5.62 7.32 -19.62
C GLU A 178 5.93 8.17 -18.38
N ALA A 179 4.91 8.35 -17.53
CA ALA A 179 4.95 9.18 -16.35
C ALA A 179 6.08 8.78 -15.39
N GLU A 180 6.28 7.48 -15.15
CA GLU A 180 7.33 7.02 -14.24
C GLU A 180 8.73 7.33 -14.76
N HIS A 181 8.99 7.11 -16.05
CA HIS A 181 10.27 7.43 -16.67
C HIS A 181 10.53 8.95 -16.71
N ARG A 182 9.48 9.76 -16.55
CA ARG A 182 9.56 11.23 -16.47
C ARG A 182 9.77 11.71 -15.03
N ALA A 183 8.98 11.22 -14.08
CA ALA A 183 8.77 11.86 -12.78
C ALA A 183 9.02 10.97 -11.55
N ALA A 184 9.36 9.68 -11.70
CA ALA A 184 9.74 8.85 -10.55
C ALA A 184 10.94 9.47 -9.80
N SER A 185 11.05 9.22 -8.48
CA SER A 185 12.16 9.79 -7.69
C SER A 185 13.52 9.24 -8.14
N SER A 186 13.55 7.99 -8.62
CA SER A 186 14.74 7.37 -9.23
C SER A 186 15.27 8.15 -10.45
N VAL A 187 14.39 8.83 -11.20
CA VAL A 187 14.79 9.69 -12.33
C VAL A 187 15.50 10.93 -11.84
N LYS A 188 15.01 11.55 -10.76
CA LYS A 188 15.66 12.70 -10.12
C LYS A 188 17.06 12.33 -9.66
N GLU A 189 17.21 11.19 -8.98
CA GLU A 189 18.48 10.70 -8.46
C GLU A 189 19.46 10.37 -9.58
N ARG A 190 19.04 9.58 -10.58
CA ARG A 190 19.88 9.18 -11.71
C ARG A 190 20.37 10.38 -12.54
N LYS A 191 19.58 11.45 -12.63
CA LYS A 191 19.92 12.67 -13.38
C LYS A 191 20.53 13.77 -12.53
N ASP A 192 20.71 13.54 -11.23
CA ASP A 192 21.19 14.53 -10.26
C ASP A 192 20.42 15.87 -10.33
N TRP A 193 19.09 15.80 -10.41
CA TRP A 193 18.25 16.99 -10.51
C TRP A 193 17.96 17.60 -9.14
N SER A 194 17.89 18.94 -9.11
CA SER A 194 17.31 19.66 -7.97
C SER A 194 15.82 19.37 -7.82
N TYR A 195 15.23 19.70 -6.66
CA TYR A 195 13.79 19.56 -6.47
C TYR A 195 13.01 20.47 -7.42
N GLU A 196 13.44 21.71 -7.60
CA GLU A 196 12.83 22.70 -8.49
C GLU A 196 12.76 22.22 -9.94
N ARG A 197 13.82 21.54 -10.42
CA ARG A 197 13.81 20.98 -11.78
C ARG A 197 12.89 19.76 -11.87
N TRP A 198 12.98 18.85 -10.91
CA TRP A 198 12.22 17.60 -10.92
C TRP A 198 10.71 17.85 -10.76
N THR A 199 10.30 18.80 -9.92
CA THR A 199 8.89 19.11 -9.68
C THR A 199 8.18 19.66 -10.93
N GLN A 200 8.91 20.21 -11.90
CA GLN A 200 8.35 20.54 -13.21
C GLN A 200 7.87 19.30 -13.96
N GLU A 201 8.59 18.18 -13.83
CA GLU A 201 8.21 16.90 -14.44
C GLU A 201 7.07 16.23 -13.66
N VAL A 202 7.09 16.30 -12.33
CA VAL A 202 5.97 15.85 -11.48
C VAL A 202 4.71 16.64 -11.80
N THR A 203 4.80 17.97 -11.89
CA THR A 203 3.66 18.84 -12.22
C THR A 203 3.00 18.46 -13.55
N LYS A 204 3.78 18.09 -14.58
CA LYS A 204 3.22 17.62 -15.85
C LYS A 204 2.39 16.35 -15.69
N VAL A 205 2.87 15.41 -14.87
CA VAL A 205 2.15 14.17 -14.58
C VAL A 205 0.87 14.46 -13.79
N LEU A 206 0.95 15.28 -12.74
CA LEU A 206 -0.22 15.68 -11.97
C LEU A 206 -1.27 16.37 -12.85
N VAL A 207 -0.87 17.33 -13.68
CA VAL A 207 -1.78 18.04 -14.60
C VAL A 207 -2.42 17.07 -15.62
N ALA A 208 -1.70 16.06 -16.10
CA ALA A 208 -2.28 15.04 -16.98
C ALA A 208 -3.39 14.25 -16.27
N VAL A 209 -3.15 13.83 -15.02
CA VAL A 209 -4.16 13.15 -14.19
C VAL A 209 -5.33 14.09 -13.86
N GLU A 210 -5.04 15.35 -13.53
CA GLU A 210 -6.06 16.39 -13.25
C GLU A 210 -7.01 16.62 -14.41
N ASN A 211 -6.50 16.61 -15.63
CA ASN A 211 -7.29 16.81 -16.83
C ASN A 211 -8.13 15.58 -17.18
N ALA A 212 -7.72 14.40 -16.73
CA ALA A 212 -8.43 13.16 -16.97
C ALA A 212 -9.59 12.94 -15.98
N ILE A 213 -9.35 13.17 -14.68
CA ILE A 213 -10.28 12.71 -13.63
C ILE A 213 -10.64 13.75 -12.57
N TRP A 214 -10.12 14.98 -12.65
CA TRP A 214 -10.47 16.08 -11.73
C TRP A 214 -10.50 15.69 -10.24
N PRO A 215 -9.36 15.24 -9.68
CA PRO A 215 -9.32 14.81 -8.29
C PRO A 215 -9.50 15.98 -7.33
N ASP A 216 -9.97 15.67 -6.12
CA ASP A 216 -10.12 16.61 -5.01
C ASP A 216 -8.84 16.72 -4.16
N LEU A 217 -8.03 15.65 -4.15
CA LEU A 217 -6.80 15.57 -3.38
C LEU A 217 -5.77 14.64 -4.05
N PHE A 218 -4.52 15.08 -4.11
CA PHE A 218 -3.38 14.19 -4.29
C PHE A 218 -2.70 13.88 -2.96
N ILE A 219 -2.42 12.61 -2.71
CA ILE A 219 -1.57 12.16 -1.61
C ILE A 219 -0.24 11.67 -2.21
N ALA A 220 0.85 12.35 -1.89
CA ALA A 220 2.19 12.00 -2.32
C ALA A 220 2.82 10.99 -1.35
N GLY A 221 2.93 9.74 -1.79
CA GLY A 221 3.58 8.64 -1.08
C GLY A 221 4.99 8.31 -1.58
N GLY A 222 5.49 7.15 -1.16
CA GLY A 222 6.84 6.67 -1.47
C GLY A 222 7.92 7.33 -0.60
N GLY A 223 9.17 6.86 -0.74
CA GLY A 223 10.25 7.29 0.16
C GLY A 223 10.57 8.79 0.12
N ILE A 224 10.30 9.45 -1.01
CA ILE A 224 10.56 10.89 -1.20
C ILE A 224 9.54 11.79 -0.48
N SER A 225 8.40 11.26 -0.04
CA SER A 225 7.40 12.03 0.72
C SER A 225 7.93 12.48 2.08
N ARG A 226 8.94 11.80 2.64
CA ARG A 226 9.66 12.25 3.85
C ARG A 226 10.35 13.61 3.70
N LYS A 227 10.52 14.10 2.48
CA LYS A 227 11.11 15.40 2.16
C LYS A 227 10.09 16.31 1.48
N ALA A 228 8.79 16.09 1.72
CA ALA A 228 7.67 16.80 1.10
C ALA A 228 7.79 18.33 1.24
N ASP A 229 8.28 18.81 2.37
CA ASP A 229 8.58 20.22 2.65
C ASP A 229 9.47 20.87 1.57
N LYS A 230 10.34 20.08 0.94
CA LYS A 230 11.29 20.56 -0.07
C LYS A 230 10.72 20.64 -1.48
N TRP A 231 9.59 19.97 -1.77
CA TRP A 231 9.15 19.80 -3.16
C TRP A 231 7.67 19.99 -3.40
N ILE A 232 6.79 19.65 -2.46
CA ILE A 232 5.35 19.89 -2.60
C ILE A 232 5.06 21.39 -2.81
N PRO A 233 5.66 22.35 -2.07
CA PRO A 233 5.43 23.77 -2.29
C PRO A 233 5.87 24.29 -3.67
N LEU A 234 6.69 23.52 -4.39
CA LEU A 234 7.19 23.88 -5.72
C LEU A 234 6.24 23.46 -6.84
N LEU A 235 5.26 22.60 -6.57
CA LEU A 235 4.30 22.13 -7.55
C LEU A 235 3.38 23.27 -8.01
N LYS A 236 2.91 23.18 -9.26
CA LYS A 236 2.08 24.20 -9.91
C LYS A 236 0.78 23.64 -10.48
N ASN A 237 0.40 22.42 -10.07
CA ASN A 237 -0.88 21.82 -10.44
C ASN A 237 -2.04 22.48 -9.66
N ARG A 238 -3.28 22.22 -10.08
CA ARG A 238 -4.48 22.87 -9.51
C ARG A 238 -4.88 22.29 -8.17
N THR A 239 -4.88 20.96 -8.10
CA THR A 239 -5.41 20.15 -7.00
C THR A 239 -4.46 20.20 -5.81
N PRO A 240 -4.96 20.32 -4.58
CA PRO A 240 -4.13 20.23 -3.38
C PRO A 240 -3.30 18.94 -3.38
N VAL A 241 -2.03 19.05 -2.97
CA VAL A 241 -1.12 17.92 -2.81
C VAL A 241 -0.64 17.90 -1.36
N VAL A 242 -0.80 16.77 -0.69
CA VAL A 242 -0.34 16.55 0.69
C VAL A 242 0.59 15.34 0.74
N ALA A 243 1.44 15.27 1.76
CA ALA A 243 2.28 14.11 1.98
C ALA A 243 1.49 12.97 2.64
N ALA A 244 1.77 11.73 2.24
CA ALA A 244 1.29 10.53 2.94
C ALA A 244 1.75 10.53 4.42
N THR A 245 0.86 10.13 5.33
CA THR A 245 1.08 10.17 6.78
C THR A 245 1.68 8.87 7.33
N LEU A 246 1.23 7.70 6.83
CA LEU A 246 1.65 6.37 7.27
C LEU A 246 3.01 5.95 6.69
N LEU A 247 3.44 6.58 5.60
CA LEU A 247 4.77 6.39 5.01
C LEU A 247 5.10 4.91 4.75
N ASN A 248 6.03 4.34 5.53
CA ASN A 248 6.54 2.98 5.33
C ASN A 248 5.63 1.88 5.92
N THR A 249 4.55 2.25 6.62
CA THR A 249 3.58 1.28 7.16
C THR A 249 2.31 1.20 6.32
N ALA A 250 2.10 2.13 5.38
CA ALA A 250 0.88 2.20 4.56
C ALA A 250 0.57 0.88 3.84
N GLY A 251 1.57 0.24 3.22
CA GLY A 251 1.39 -1.05 2.55
C GLY A 251 0.97 -2.18 3.51
N ILE A 252 1.55 -2.25 4.71
CA ILE A 252 1.19 -3.25 5.74
C ILE A 252 -0.24 -3.00 6.23
N VAL A 253 -0.57 -1.75 6.57
CA VAL A 253 -1.90 -1.38 7.08
C VAL A 253 -2.98 -1.65 6.04
N GLY A 254 -2.77 -1.21 4.79
CA GLY A 254 -3.72 -1.44 3.71
C GLY A 254 -3.91 -2.91 3.36
N ALA A 255 -2.83 -3.69 3.39
CA ALA A 255 -2.92 -5.13 3.22
C ALA A 255 -3.72 -5.78 4.36
N ALA A 256 -3.46 -5.41 5.61
CA ALA A 256 -4.24 -5.91 6.74
C ALA A 256 -5.74 -5.55 6.62
N MET A 257 -6.07 -4.34 6.17
CA MET A 257 -7.47 -3.94 5.91
C MET A 257 -8.12 -4.84 4.85
N ALA A 258 -7.41 -5.16 3.77
CA ALA A 258 -7.89 -6.04 2.69
C ALA A 258 -8.07 -7.51 3.12
N SER A 259 -7.57 -7.90 4.29
CA SER A 259 -7.80 -9.24 4.86
C SER A 259 -9.16 -9.37 5.56
N ASP A 260 -9.76 -8.25 5.96
CA ASP A 260 -11.05 -8.19 6.65
C ASP A 260 -12.21 -7.94 5.69
N VAL A 261 -12.01 -7.06 4.71
CA VAL A 261 -12.96 -6.78 3.62
C VAL A 261 -12.26 -7.02 2.30
N ASP A 262 -12.79 -7.93 1.47
CA ASP A 262 -12.23 -8.17 0.15
C ASP A 262 -12.51 -6.97 -0.78
N VAL A 263 -11.49 -6.13 -0.94
CA VAL A 263 -11.48 -4.94 -1.81
C VAL A 263 -11.06 -5.24 -3.25
N THR A 264 -10.80 -6.51 -3.57
CA THR A 264 -10.25 -6.94 -4.87
C THR A 264 -11.31 -7.49 -5.82
N THR A 265 -12.54 -7.66 -5.34
CA THR A 265 -13.68 -8.18 -6.10
C THR A 265 -14.66 -7.03 -6.41
N PRO A 266 -15.16 -6.90 -7.66
CA PRO A 266 -16.06 -5.80 -8.07
C PRO A 266 -17.46 -5.85 -7.45
#